data_AF-C1E9L3-F1
#
_entry.id   AF-C1E9L3-F1
#
_cell.length_a   1.000
_cell.length_b   1.000
_cell.length_c   1.000
_cell.angle_alpha   90.00
_cell.angle_beta   90.00
_cell.angle_gamma   90.00
#
_symmetry.space_group_name_H-M   'P 1'
#
loop_
_entity.id
_entity.type
_entity.pdbx_description
1 polymer ?
#
loop_
_entity_poly.entity_id
_entity_poly.type
_entity_poly.pdbx_seq_one_letter_code
_entity_poly.pdbx_strand_id
1 'polypeptide(L)'
;MLCGQARALVPRSLPRGGGDIAETSRAGSSARALPVVAKRSAKKRQARKLEKRDDARTMEKLAEERAARLAAAEKYRPPPPPPPTDPNDAKDRIARRERDFQAALARVGEAKAAARESEDWDPSRGYKPFDDVQDAVYDLALAKTAVYESHLELALSLLTVAKGDEPSSLDRFDWVYERGVSDGNVRCLSFMLAAMTKANVVSGVCEVLWVANECGVTGAVDPKAMKGALGMLADLEEMGLLDGTDVDAYNQTKEVLAEEESAQAVS
;
A
#
# COMPACT_ATOMS: atom_id res chain seq x y z
N MET A 1 15.57 -15.86 -9.15
CA MET A 1 15.42 -16.41 -7.77
C MET A 1 16.11 -15.50 -6.77
N LEU A 2 15.37 -14.68 -6.01
CA LEU A 2 15.80 -14.03 -4.75
C LEU A 2 14.72 -13.02 -4.30
N CYS A 3 13.64 -13.48 -3.64
CA CYS A 3 12.69 -12.59 -2.93
C CYS A 3 11.96 -13.31 -1.78
N GLY A 4 12.59 -14.30 -1.13
CA GLY A 4 11.96 -15.10 -0.07
C GLY A 4 12.01 -14.52 1.36
N GLN A 5 12.58 -13.33 1.60
CA GLN A 5 12.92 -12.89 2.97
C GLN A 5 12.17 -11.66 3.52
N ALA A 6 11.21 -11.09 2.79
CA ALA A 6 10.52 -9.86 3.24
C ALA A 6 9.10 -10.08 3.81
N ARG A 7 8.75 -11.29 4.24
CA ARG A 7 7.36 -11.67 4.56
C ARG A 7 6.85 -11.26 5.96
N ALA A 8 7.59 -10.52 6.78
CA ALA A 8 7.23 -10.39 8.19
C ALA A 8 7.59 -9.05 8.86
N LEU A 9 7.18 -7.89 8.36
CA LEU A 9 7.29 -6.63 9.14
C LEU A 9 6.20 -5.59 8.81
N VAL A 10 4.92 -5.88 9.07
CA VAL A 10 3.92 -4.81 9.34
C VAL A 10 2.89 -5.30 10.36
N PRO A 11 2.93 -4.86 11.64
CA PRO A 11 1.80 -5.04 12.53
C PRO A 11 0.76 -3.94 12.32
N ARG A 12 -0.49 -4.40 12.17
CA ARG A 12 -1.75 -3.67 12.14
C ARG A 12 -1.92 -2.73 13.35
N SER A 13 -2.45 -1.53 13.07
CA SER A 13 -3.31 -0.68 13.92
C SER A 13 -2.96 -0.54 15.42
N LEU A 14 -2.52 0.65 15.83
CA LEU A 14 -2.46 1.04 17.25
C LEU A 14 -3.86 1.36 17.80
N PRO A 15 -4.28 0.78 18.94
CA PRO A 15 -5.49 1.19 19.64
C PRO A 15 -5.24 2.49 20.42
N ARG A 16 -6.16 3.46 20.29
CA ARG A 16 -6.24 4.63 21.19
C ARG A 16 -6.74 4.15 22.56
N GLY A 17 -5.80 3.96 23.49
CA GLY A 17 -6.09 3.67 24.88
C GLY A 17 -6.78 4.86 25.56
N GLY A 18 -8.00 4.63 26.03
CA GLY A 18 -8.59 5.39 27.13
C GLY A 18 -7.89 4.99 28.43
N GLY A 19 -7.62 5.98 29.26
CA GLY A 19 -7.09 5.81 30.62
C GLY A 19 -7.87 6.68 31.58
N ASP A 20 -8.98 6.15 32.09
CA ASP A 20 -9.61 6.63 33.32
C ASP A 20 -8.81 6.06 34.49
N ILE A 21 -8.05 6.92 35.17
CA ILE A 21 -7.39 6.57 36.43
C ILE A 21 -8.35 6.93 37.56
N ALA A 22 -9.04 5.92 38.06
CA ALA A 22 -9.72 5.97 39.34
C ALA A 22 -8.76 5.46 40.43
N GLU A 23 -8.38 6.32 41.37
CA GLU A 23 -7.85 5.89 42.66
C GLU A 23 -8.42 6.77 43.78
N THR A 24 -8.94 6.09 44.79
CA THR A 24 -9.72 6.61 45.92
C THR A 24 -8.88 6.66 47.19
N SER A 25 -9.09 7.74 47.96
CA SER A 25 -8.87 7.89 49.42
C SER A 25 -7.41 8.01 49.90
N ARG A 26 -7.04 8.77 50.95
CA ARG A 26 -7.76 9.34 52.09
C ARG A 26 -6.84 10.35 52.84
N ALA A 27 -7.48 11.24 53.61
CA ALA A 27 -7.00 11.95 54.82
C ALA A 27 -6.22 13.27 54.65
N GLY A 28 -6.80 14.35 55.20
CA GLY A 28 -6.15 15.65 55.39
C GLY A 28 -7.15 16.79 55.62
N SER A 29 -7.81 16.80 56.78
CA SER A 29 -8.71 17.89 57.20
C SER A 29 -7.94 19.21 57.36
N SER A 30 -8.24 20.18 56.51
CA SER A 30 -8.07 21.61 56.79
C SER A 30 -9.24 22.32 56.15
N ALA A 31 -10.14 22.85 56.98
CA ALA A 31 -11.23 23.71 56.55
C ALA A 31 -10.68 24.99 55.91
N ARG A 32 -10.34 24.93 54.61
CA ARG A 32 -10.10 26.12 53.81
C ARG A 32 -11.43 26.81 53.60
N ALA A 33 -11.52 28.07 54.02
CA ALA A 33 -12.65 28.94 53.74
C ALA A 33 -13.02 28.82 52.26
N LEU A 34 -14.29 28.49 51.98
CA LEU A 34 -14.79 28.42 50.62
C LEU A 34 -14.56 29.79 49.97
N PRO A 35 -13.81 29.90 48.86
CA PRO A 35 -13.60 31.18 48.22
C PRO A 35 -14.97 31.72 47.81
N VAL A 36 -15.35 32.87 48.35
CA VAL A 36 -16.56 33.59 47.95
C VAL A 36 -16.33 34.11 46.53
N VAL A 37 -16.71 33.30 45.54
CA VAL A 37 -16.66 33.71 44.13
C VAL A 37 -17.86 34.61 43.88
N ALA A 38 -17.62 35.92 43.79
CA ALA A 38 -18.65 36.88 43.39
C ALA A 38 -19.31 36.42 42.08
N LYS A 39 -20.64 36.28 42.09
CA LYS A 39 -21.41 35.87 40.90
C LYS A 39 -21.17 36.92 39.81
N ARG A 40 -20.53 36.50 38.69
CA ARG A 40 -20.35 37.34 37.51
C ARG A 40 -21.68 37.97 37.08
N SER A 41 -21.65 39.25 36.70
CA SER A 41 -22.82 39.97 36.22
C SER A 41 -23.50 39.26 35.04
N ALA A 42 -24.82 39.42 34.91
CA ALA A 42 -25.61 38.79 33.85
C ALA A 42 -25.02 39.06 32.44
N LYS A 43 -24.57 40.30 32.21
CA LYS A 43 -23.88 40.71 30.97
C LYS A 43 -22.61 39.90 30.69
N LYS A 44 -21.76 39.68 31.71
CA LYS A 44 -20.52 38.89 31.56
C LYS A 44 -20.79 37.40 31.38
N ARG A 45 -21.91 36.88 31.91
CA ARG A 45 -22.35 35.49 31.67
C ARG A 45 -22.88 35.30 30.25
N GLN A 46 -23.64 36.26 29.72
CA GLN A 46 -24.13 36.22 28.34
C GLN A 46 -22.98 36.33 27.33
N ALA A 47 -22.04 37.26 27.53
CA ALA A 47 -20.88 37.41 26.65
C ALA A 47 -20.06 36.11 26.55
N ARG A 48 -19.75 35.46 27.68
CA ARG A 48 -19.02 34.19 27.68
C ARG A 48 -19.82 33.03 27.06
N LYS A 49 -21.14 33.05 27.16
CA LYS A 49 -21.99 32.05 26.48
C LYS A 49 -21.94 32.21 24.97
N LEU A 50 -21.86 33.45 24.47
CA LEU A 50 -21.69 33.73 23.05
C LEU A 50 -20.29 33.32 22.59
N GLU A 51 -19.24 33.77 23.29
CA GLU A 51 -17.85 33.39 23.04
C GLU A 51 -17.65 31.87 22.98
N LYS A 52 -18.15 31.12 23.97
CA LYS A 52 -18.10 29.65 23.95
C LYS A 52 -18.84 29.01 22.77
N ARG A 53 -19.91 29.64 22.28
CA ARG A 53 -20.66 29.14 21.11
C ARG A 53 -19.89 29.45 19.83
N ASP A 54 -19.21 30.57 19.77
CA ASP A 54 -18.36 30.95 18.64
C ASP A 54 -17.07 30.10 18.62
N ASP A 55 -16.48 29.79 19.77
CA ASP A 55 -15.38 28.82 19.91
C ASP A 55 -15.81 27.41 19.48
N ALA A 56 -17.01 26.98 19.89
CA ALA A 56 -17.54 25.68 19.47
C ALA A 56 -17.75 25.63 17.94
N ARG A 57 -18.31 26.69 17.34
CA ARG A 57 -18.51 26.81 15.89
C ARG A 57 -17.21 26.86 15.12
N THR A 58 -16.17 27.52 15.64
CA THR A 58 -14.85 27.57 14.99
C THR A 58 -14.15 26.21 15.06
N MET A 59 -14.23 25.51 16.19
CA MET A 59 -13.70 24.15 16.30
C MET A 59 -14.43 23.15 15.40
N GLU A 60 -15.75 23.27 15.27
CA GLU A 60 -16.56 22.45 14.36
C GLU A 60 -16.17 22.71 12.90
N LYS A 61 -16.04 23.98 12.48
CA LYS A 61 -15.54 24.33 11.15
C LYS A 61 -14.15 23.79 10.88
N LEU A 62 -13.23 23.87 11.83
CA LEU A 62 -11.88 23.31 11.67
C LEU A 62 -11.91 21.78 11.56
N ALA A 63 -12.83 21.11 12.26
CA ALA A 63 -13.03 19.67 12.14
C ALA A 63 -13.62 19.30 10.78
N GLU A 64 -14.61 20.05 10.29
CA GLU A 64 -15.20 19.90 8.96
C GLU A 64 -14.17 20.17 7.85
N GLU A 65 -13.37 21.23 7.95
CA GLU A 65 -12.29 21.53 7.00
C GLU A 65 -11.21 20.44 7.00
N ARG A 66 -10.87 19.90 8.18
CA ARG A 66 -9.94 18.77 8.28
C ARG A 66 -10.55 17.51 7.66
N ALA A 67 -11.82 17.23 7.92
CA ALA A 67 -12.53 16.09 7.33
C ALA A 67 -12.65 16.23 5.81
N ALA A 68 -12.97 17.43 5.31
CA ALA A 68 -13.03 17.75 3.90
C ALA A 68 -11.66 17.65 3.23
N ARG A 69 -10.58 18.09 3.90
CA ARG A 69 -9.21 17.94 3.40
C ARG A 69 -8.77 16.47 3.36
N LEU A 70 -9.12 15.68 4.36
CA LEU A 70 -8.85 14.24 4.37
C LEU A 70 -9.65 13.52 3.27
N ALA A 71 -10.93 13.84 3.12
CA ALA A 71 -11.77 13.29 2.04
C ALA A 71 -11.32 13.76 0.64
N ALA A 72 -10.78 14.98 0.51
CA ALA A 72 -10.21 15.48 -0.74
C ALA A 72 -8.87 14.81 -1.05
N ALA A 73 -8.02 14.58 -0.05
CA ALA A 73 -6.78 13.83 -0.19
C ALA A 73 -7.05 12.35 -0.55
N GLU A 74 -8.09 11.75 0.03
CA GLU A 74 -8.53 10.38 -0.30
C GLU A 74 -9.07 10.26 -1.74
N LYS A 75 -9.66 11.35 -2.27
CA LYS A 75 -10.14 11.43 -3.65
C LYS A 75 -9.09 11.89 -4.65
N TYR A 76 -7.96 12.42 -4.19
CA TYR A 76 -6.90 12.89 -5.07
C TYR A 76 -6.20 11.69 -5.69
N ARG A 77 -6.32 11.57 -7.02
CA ARG A 77 -5.57 10.59 -7.81
C ARG A 77 -4.38 11.33 -8.41
N PRO A 78 -3.13 10.97 -8.07
CA PRO A 78 -1.98 11.56 -8.77
C PRO A 78 -2.13 11.30 -10.27
N PRO A 79 -1.79 12.28 -11.12
CA PRO A 79 -1.83 12.06 -12.56
C PRO A 79 -0.90 10.88 -12.90
N PRO A 80 -1.31 9.97 -13.80
CA PRO A 80 -0.48 8.83 -14.15
C PRO A 80 0.81 9.32 -14.81
N PRO A 81 1.93 8.58 -14.65
CA PRO A 81 3.12 8.83 -15.44
C PRO A 81 2.81 8.71 -16.94
N PRO A 82 3.60 9.36 -17.81
CA PRO A 82 3.45 9.18 -19.25
C PRO A 82 3.63 7.70 -19.60
N PRO A 83 2.77 7.11 -20.44
CA PRO A 83 2.84 5.69 -20.77
C PRO A 83 4.17 5.35 -21.45
N PRO A 84 4.65 4.10 -21.34
CA PRO A 84 5.79 3.65 -22.12
C PRO A 84 5.47 3.75 -23.62
N THR A 85 6.46 4.15 -24.41
CA THR A 85 6.25 4.35 -25.86
C THR A 85 6.11 3.01 -26.60
N ASP A 86 6.87 2.00 -26.15
CA ASP A 86 6.86 0.65 -26.68
C ASP A 86 7.31 -0.35 -25.58
N PRO A 87 7.27 -1.67 -25.84
CA PRO A 87 7.71 -2.67 -24.86
C PRO A 87 9.18 -2.59 -24.46
N ASN A 88 10.06 -2.02 -25.28
CA ASN A 88 11.47 -1.86 -24.91
C ASN A 88 11.65 -0.69 -23.94
N ASP A 89 10.96 0.44 -24.14
CA ASP A 89 10.92 1.52 -23.15
C ASP A 89 10.36 1.02 -21.82
N ALA A 90 9.33 0.17 -21.84
CA ALA A 90 8.80 -0.46 -20.63
C ALA A 90 9.84 -1.34 -19.92
N LYS A 91 10.60 -2.16 -20.66
CA LYS A 91 11.72 -2.95 -20.10
C LYS A 91 12.83 -2.06 -19.52
N ASP A 92 13.18 -0.98 -20.19
CA ASP A 92 14.17 -0.03 -19.70
C ASP A 92 13.68 0.68 -18.41
N ARG A 93 12.37 0.92 -18.28
CA ARG A 93 11.75 1.43 -17.05
C ARG A 93 11.89 0.42 -15.93
N ILE A 94 11.58 -0.86 -16.16
CA ILE A 94 11.77 -1.94 -15.17
C ILE A 94 13.21 -1.92 -14.65
N ALA A 95 14.20 -1.96 -15.56
CA ALA A 95 15.61 -1.95 -15.18
C ALA A 95 16.05 -0.68 -14.42
N ARG A 96 15.39 0.46 -14.65
CA ARG A 96 15.58 1.67 -13.82
C ARG A 96 14.97 1.50 -12.43
N ARG A 97 13.72 1.05 -12.34
CA ARG A 97 13.00 0.88 -11.07
C ARG A 97 13.62 -0.18 -10.17
N GLU A 98 14.12 -1.28 -10.74
CA GLU A 98 14.85 -2.29 -9.98
C GLU A 98 16.14 -1.72 -9.37
N ARG A 99 16.88 -0.90 -10.13
CA ARG A 99 18.08 -0.21 -9.60
C ARG A 99 17.72 0.76 -8.49
N ASP A 100 16.64 1.53 -8.65
CA ASP A 100 16.15 2.44 -7.61
C ASP A 100 15.75 1.67 -6.34
N PHE A 101 15.09 0.52 -6.50
CA PHE A 101 14.72 -0.37 -5.40
C PHE A 101 15.95 -0.95 -4.67
N GLN A 102 16.97 -1.40 -5.40
CA GLN A 102 18.23 -1.86 -4.79
C GLN A 102 18.94 -0.73 -4.04
N ALA A 103 18.95 0.49 -4.60
CA ALA A 103 19.50 1.66 -3.92
C ALA A 103 18.72 2.01 -2.64
N ALA A 104 17.39 1.87 -2.65
CA ALA A 104 16.57 2.07 -1.46
C ALA A 104 16.82 0.99 -0.39
N LEU A 105 17.03 -0.27 -0.78
CA LEU A 105 17.43 -1.35 0.13
C LEU A 105 18.76 -1.05 0.82
N ALA A 106 19.75 -0.58 0.06
CA ALA A 106 21.04 -0.17 0.60
C ALA A 106 20.88 0.97 1.62
N ARG A 107 20.09 2.00 1.29
CA ARG A 107 19.80 3.13 2.20
C ARG A 107 19.14 2.70 3.51
N VAL A 108 18.20 1.75 3.48
CA VAL A 108 17.62 1.18 4.71
C VAL A 108 18.68 0.46 5.54
N GLY A 109 19.60 -0.26 4.89
CA GLY A 109 20.73 -0.91 5.55
C GLY A 109 21.64 0.09 6.25
N GLU A 110 22.01 1.17 5.56
CA GLU A 110 22.84 2.27 6.07
C GLU A 110 22.16 2.99 7.25
N ALA A 111 20.88 3.36 7.11
CA ALA A 111 20.12 4.01 8.17
C ALA A 111 20.00 3.12 9.41
N LYS A 112 19.76 1.82 9.23
CA LYS A 112 19.73 0.85 10.35
C LYS A 112 21.10 0.68 11.00
N ALA A 113 22.19 0.71 10.23
CA ALA A 113 23.55 0.63 10.75
C ALA A 113 23.87 1.88 11.59
N ALA A 114 23.61 3.08 11.07
CA ALA A 114 23.79 4.34 11.79
C ALA A 114 22.94 4.38 13.07
N ALA A 115 21.68 3.92 13.00
CA ALA A 115 20.83 3.82 14.18
C ALA A 115 21.42 2.91 15.24
N ARG A 116 22.02 1.76 14.87
CA ARG A 116 22.67 0.83 15.83
C ARG A 116 23.95 1.36 16.45
N GLU A 117 24.63 2.26 15.77
CA GLU A 117 25.84 2.93 16.27
C GLU A 117 25.50 4.11 17.21
N SER A 118 24.24 4.57 17.21
CA SER A 118 23.77 5.61 18.11
C SER A 118 23.63 5.12 19.55
N GLU A 119 23.94 6.00 20.51
CA GLU A 119 23.72 5.77 21.94
C GLU A 119 22.23 5.60 22.29
N ASP A 120 21.33 6.14 21.45
CA ASP A 120 19.88 6.04 21.60
C ASP A 120 19.31 4.68 21.16
N TRP A 121 20.14 3.77 20.65
CA TRP A 121 19.72 2.45 20.19
C TRP A 121 19.35 1.52 21.33
N ASP A 122 18.09 1.09 21.34
CA ASP A 122 17.57 0.11 22.28
C ASP A 122 16.97 -1.10 21.53
N PRO A 123 17.56 -2.30 21.65
CA PRO A 123 17.04 -3.52 21.03
C PRO A 123 15.59 -3.84 21.38
N SER A 124 15.12 -3.43 22.57
CA SER A 124 13.74 -3.68 23.02
C SER A 124 12.72 -2.79 22.32
N ARG A 125 13.13 -1.58 21.88
CA ARG A 125 12.29 -0.63 21.15
C ARG A 125 12.48 -0.73 19.63
N GLY A 126 13.61 -1.25 19.18
CA GLY A 126 13.97 -1.38 17.78
C GLY A 126 14.09 -0.02 17.08
N TYR A 127 13.80 0.03 15.77
CA TYR A 127 13.98 1.23 14.94
C TYR A 127 12.83 2.23 14.98
N LYS A 128 11.79 1.98 15.78
CA LYS A 128 10.62 2.85 15.88
C LYS A 128 10.94 4.31 16.26
N PRO A 129 11.94 4.60 17.12
CA PRO A 129 12.30 5.98 17.48
C PRO A 129 13.15 6.72 16.44
N PHE A 130 13.60 6.04 15.37
CA PHE A 130 14.53 6.60 14.39
C PHE A 130 13.76 7.00 13.13
N ASP A 131 13.42 8.28 13.01
CA ASP A 131 12.65 8.80 11.88
C ASP A 131 13.35 8.51 10.54
N ASP A 132 14.69 8.66 10.47
CA ASP A 132 15.48 8.35 9.27
C ASP A 132 15.31 6.89 8.80
N VAL A 133 15.16 5.94 9.74
CA VAL A 133 14.91 4.53 9.40
C VAL A 133 13.48 4.33 8.93
N GLN A 134 12.50 5.04 9.52
CA GLN A 134 11.10 4.96 9.09
C GLN A 134 10.94 5.55 7.69
N ASP A 135 11.54 6.71 7.42
CA ASP A 135 11.52 7.37 6.12
C ASP A 135 12.20 6.50 5.06
N ALA A 136 13.37 5.92 5.35
CA ALA A 136 14.03 5.00 4.42
C ALA A 136 13.18 3.75 4.11
N VAL A 137 12.46 3.20 5.12
CA VAL A 137 11.56 2.06 4.92
C VAL A 137 10.33 2.45 4.10
N TYR A 138 9.81 3.66 4.28
CA TYR A 138 8.72 4.20 3.48
C TYR A 138 9.13 4.38 2.02
N ASP A 139 10.29 5.00 1.76
CA ASP A 139 10.85 5.16 0.42
C ASP A 139 11.09 3.80 -0.26
N LEU A 140 11.56 2.80 0.50
CA LEU A 140 11.71 1.43 0.00
C LEU A 140 10.36 0.84 -0.44
N ALA A 141 9.29 1.06 0.31
CA ALA A 141 7.96 0.58 -0.04
C ALA A 141 7.44 1.25 -1.34
N LEU A 142 7.67 2.56 -1.50
CA LEU A 142 7.32 3.27 -2.73
C LEU A 142 8.14 2.76 -3.94
N ALA A 143 9.45 2.56 -3.77
CA ALA A 143 10.31 2.02 -4.82
C ALA A 143 9.88 0.61 -5.23
N LYS A 144 9.46 -0.22 -4.27
CA LYS A 144 8.91 -1.55 -4.53
C LYS A 144 7.60 -1.49 -5.33
N THR A 145 6.68 -0.60 -4.96
CA THR A 145 5.45 -0.37 -5.73
C THR A 145 5.75 0.07 -7.16
N ALA A 146 6.71 0.97 -7.36
CA ALA A 146 7.09 1.43 -8.69
C ALA A 146 7.68 0.31 -9.58
N VAL A 147 8.36 -0.69 -8.99
CA VAL A 147 8.78 -1.90 -9.72
C VAL A 147 7.55 -2.64 -10.23
N TYR A 148 6.59 -2.96 -9.36
CA TYR A 148 5.36 -3.67 -9.76
C TYR A 148 4.58 -2.93 -10.85
N GLU A 149 4.44 -1.61 -10.72
CA GLU A 149 3.80 -0.78 -11.73
C GLU A 149 4.53 -0.84 -13.08
N SER A 150 5.87 -0.86 -13.09
CA SER A 150 6.64 -0.97 -14.34
C SER A 150 6.47 -2.33 -15.05
N HIS A 151 6.32 -3.42 -14.30
CA HIS A 151 5.99 -4.74 -14.86
C HIS A 151 4.58 -4.76 -15.47
N LEU A 152 3.60 -4.15 -14.78
CA LEU A 152 2.25 -4.00 -15.33
C LEU A 152 2.22 -3.09 -16.57
N GLU A 153 3.03 -2.03 -16.59
CA GLU A 153 3.21 -1.17 -17.76
C GLU A 153 3.80 -1.93 -18.95
N LEU A 154 4.75 -2.83 -18.73
CA LEU A 154 5.24 -3.75 -19.78
C LEU A 154 4.11 -4.64 -20.29
N ALA A 155 3.35 -5.27 -19.40
CA ALA A 155 2.22 -6.11 -19.77
C ALA A 155 1.18 -5.34 -20.62
N LEU A 156 0.88 -4.09 -20.22
CA LEU A 156 0.00 -3.20 -20.97
C LEU A 156 0.59 -2.81 -22.33
N SER A 157 1.87 -2.48 -22.40
CA SER A 157 2.54 -2.14 -23.67
C SER A 157 2.52 -3.29 -24.68
N LEU A 158 2.66 -4.54 -24.20
CA LEU A 158 2.52 -5.73 -25.04
C LEU A 158 1.09 -5.88 -25.55
N LEU A 159 0.10 -5.60 -24.70
CA LEU A 159 -1.32 -5.62 -25.09
C LEU A 159 -1.66 -4.52 -26.11
N THR A 160 -1.13 -3.29 -25.95
CA THR A 160 -1.38 -2.21 -26.92
C THR A 160 -0.78 -2.55 -28.28
N VAL A 161 0.43 -3.12 -28.32
CA VAL A 161 1.05 -3.61 -29.56
C VAL A 161 0.21 -4.72 -30.20
N ALA A 162 -0.20 -5.72 -29.42
CA ALA A 162 -1.01 -6.84 -29.94
C ALA A 162 -2.35 -6.39 -30.53
N LYS A 163 -2.93 -5.31 -30.00
CA LYS A 163 -4.22 -4.75 -30.45
C LYS A 163 -4.09 -3.66 -31.51
N GLY A 164 -2.88 -3.11 -31.73
CA GLY A 164 -2.68 -1.92 -32.56
C GLY A 164 -3.30 -0.66 -31.95
N ASP A 165 -3.42 -0.59 -30.63
CA ASP A 165 -3.94 0.57 -29.90
C ASP A 165 -2.81 1.60 -29.66
N GLU A 166 -3.18 2.86 -29.40
CA GLU A 166 -2.23 3.88 -28.93
C GLU A 166 -1.67 3.54 -27.53
N PRO A 167 -0.43 3.98 -27.20
CA PRO A 167 0.15 3.81 -25.88
C PRO A 167 -0.77 4.33 -24.77
N SER A 168 -0.98 3.53 -23.73
CA SER A 168 -1.88 3.85 -22.62
C SER A 168 -1.25 3.52 -21.28
N SER A 169 -1.62 4.26 -20.24
CA SER A 169 -1.19 4.03 -18.86
C SER A 169 -2.12 3.03 -18.16
N LEU A 170 -1.72 2.57 -16.98
CA LEU A 170 -2.50 1.63 -16.18
C LEU A 170 -3.87 2.17 -15.77
N ASP A 171 -4.08 3.49 -15.84
CA ASP A 171 -5.38 4.13 -15.61
C ASP A 171 -6.49 3.57 -16.48
N ARG A 172 -6.15 3.01 -17.65
CA ARG A 172 -7.09 2.27 -18.52
C ARG A 172 -7.83 1.15 -17.79
N PHE A 173 -7.23 0.58 -16.75
CA PHE A 173 -7.79 -0.47 -15.91
C PHE A 173 -8.22 0.04 -14.53
N ASP A 174 -8.44 1.34 -14.38
CA ASP A 174 -8.75 2.01 -13.11
C ASP A 174 -7.62 1.91 -12.06
N TRP A 175 -6.38 1.66 -12.48
CA TRP A 175 -5.23 1.57 -11.57
C TRP A 175 -4.88 2.91 -10.92
N VAL A 176 -4.78 2.96 -9.61
CA VAL A 176 -4.28 4.16 -8.90
C VAL A 176 -2.79 4.00 -8.62
N TYR A 177 -1.97 4.82 -9.27
CA TYR A 177 -0.51 4.82 -9.08
C TYR A 177 -0.11 5.14 -7.63
N GLU A 178 1.05 4.62 -7.21
CA GLU A 178 1.67 4.75 -5.87
C GLU A 178 0.89 4.09 -4.72
N ARG A 179 -0.37 3.70 -4.95
CA ARG A 179 -1.24 3.06 -3.96
C ARG A 179 -0.88 1.59 -3.73
N GLY A 180 -0.23 0.93 -4.69
CA GLY A 180 0.10 -0.48 -4.62
C GLY A 180 -1.09 -1.41 -4.87
N VAL A 181 -0.82 -2.72 -4.98
CA VAL A 181 -1.82 -3.73 -5.37
C VAL A 181 -2.89 -3.95 -4.29
N SER A 182 -2.47 -4.16 -3.04
CA SER A 182 -3.34 -4.54 -1.91
C SER A 182 -4.34 -3.47 -1.51
N ASP A 183 -4.05 -2.21 -1.82
CA ASP A 183 -4.77 -1.08 -1.24
C ASP A 183 -5.88 -0.54 -2.17
N GLY A 184 -6.25 -1.29 -3.21
CA GLY A 184 -7.40 -0.96 -4.06
C GLY A 184 -7.30 -1.40 -5.52
N ASN A 185 -6.13 -1.89 -5.94
CA ASN A 185 -5.86 -2.19 -7.34
C ASN A 185 -5.99 -3.69 -7.72
N VAL A 186 -6.27 -4.58 -6.76
CA VAL A 186 -6.40 -6.05 -7.02
C VAL A 186 -7.34 -6.36 -8.18
N ARG A 187 -8.48 -5.66 -8.28
CA ARG A 187 -9.46 -5.87 -9.35
C ARG A 187 -8.89 -5.53 -10.74
N CYS A 188 -7.95 -4.60 -10.84
CA CYS A 188 -7.29 -4.22 -12.09
C CYS A 188 -6.55 -5.43 -12.68
N LEU A 189 -5.87 -6.24 -11.84
CA LEU A 189 -5.16 -7.45 -12.29
C LEU A 189 -6.11 -8.44 -12.97
N SER A 190 -7.32 -8.60 -12.45
CA SER A 190 -8.34 -9.48 -13.04
C SER A 190 -8.74 -9.02 -14.44
N PHE A 191 -8.92 -7.71 -14.64
CA PHE A 191 -9.25 -7.14 -15.94
C PHE A 191 -8.08 -7.22 -16.93
N MET A 192 -6.85 -7.02 -16.46
CA MET A 192 -5.64 -7.16 -17.27
C MET A 192 -5.46 -8.61 -17.75
N LEU A 193 -5.56 -9.59 -16.84
CA LEU A 193 -5.48 -11.02 -17.20
C LEU A 193 -6.52 -11.41 -18.23
N ALA A 194 -7.78 -11.00 -18.04
CA ALA A 194 -8.85 -11.29 -18.99
C ALA A 194 -8.58 -10.66 -20.37
N ALA A 195 -8.08 -9.42 -20.41
CA ALA A 195 -7.75 -8.75 -21.66
C ALA A 195 -6.57 -9.40 -22.39
N MET A 196 -5.51 -9.79 -21.67
CA MET A 196 -4.32 -10.42 -22.23
C MET A 196 -4.60 -11.84 -22.70
N THR A 197 -5.35 -12.62 -21.92
CA THR A 197 -5.80 -13.96 -22.31
C THR A 197 -6.61 -13.89 -23.60
N LYS A 198 -7.53 -12.93 -23.72
CA LYS A 198 -8.33 -12.74 -24.93
C LYS A 198 -7.49 -12.34 -26.15
N ALA A 199 -6.42 -11.58 -25.94
CA ALA A 199 -5.53 -11.11 -27.01
C ALA A 199 -4.32 -12.04 -27.25
N ASN A 200 -4.26 -13.20 -26.57
CA ASN A 200 -3.14 -14.15 -26.61
C ASN A 200 -1.76 -13.54 -26.28
N VAL A 201 -1.70 -12.64 -25.29
CA VAL A 201 -0.46 -11.98 -24.88
C VAL A 201 0.17 -12.72 -23.68
N VAL A 202 0.93 -13.78 -23.98
CA VAL A 202 1.49 -14.71 -22.98
C VAL A 202 2.38 -14.04 -21.96
N SER A 203 3.45 -13.38 -22.41
CA SER A 203 4.39 -12.74 -21.49
C SER A 203 3.70 -11.66 -20.66
N GLY A 204 2.70 -10.96 -21.21
CA GLY A 204 1.87 -10.03 -20.44
C GLY A 204 1.08 -10.73 -19.32
N VAL A 205 0.51 -11.91 -19.58
CA VAL A 205 -0.14 -12.73 -18.54
C VAL A 205 0.87 -13.07 -17.44
N CYS A 206 2.07 -13.52 -17.79
CA CYS A 206 3.12 -13.86 -16.82
C CYS A 206 3.55 -12.68 -15.95
N GLU A 207 3.69 -11.48 -16.53
CA GLU A 207 3.98 -10.25 -15.78
C GLU A 207 2.90 -9.94 -14.73
N VAL A 208 1.62 -10.08 -15.10
CA VAL A 208 0.50 -9.83 -14.18
C VAL A 208 0.44 -10.89 -13.07
N LEU A 209 0.70 -12.16 -13.40
CA LEU A 209 0.76 -13.24 -12.42
C LEU A 209 1.94 -13.08 -11.46
N TRP A 210 3.10 -12.68 -11.97
CA TRP A 210 4.28 -12.40 -11.15
C TRP A 210 3.98 -11.30 -10.12
N VAL A 211 3.39 -10.18 -10.54
CA VAL A 211 2.96 -9.11 -9.62
C VAL A 211 1.94 -9.60 -8.60
N ALA A 212 0.96 -10.42 -9.01
CA ALA A 212 -0.03 -10.99 -8.09
C ALA A 212 0.61 -11.86 -7.00
N ASN A 213 1.56 -12.73 -7.38
CA ASN A 213 2.30 -13.60 -6.47
C ASN A 213 3.15 -12.79 -5.48
N GLU A 214 3.91 -11.82 -6.00
CA GLU A 214 4.81 -10.97 -5.21
C GLU A 214 4.06 -10.09 -4.20
N CYS A 215 2.84 -9.65 -4.54
CA CYS A 215 1.96 -8.93 -3.63
C CYS A 215 1.13 -9.84 -2.72
N GLY A 216 1.17 -11.16 -2.91
CA GLY A 216 0.39 -12.12 -2.11
C GLY A 216 -1.12 -11.95 -2.28
N VAL A 217 -1.57 -11.60 -3.48
CA VAL A 217 -2.99 -11.38 -3.80
C VAL A 217 -3.54 -12.38 -4.82
N THR A 218 -2.81 -13.45 -5.12
CA THR A 218 -3.18 -14.46 -6.12
C THR A 218 -4.59 -15.00 -5.88
N GLY A 219 -4.95 -15.39 -4.64
CA GLY A 219 -6.30 -15.83 -4.30
C GLY A 219 -7.39 -14.75 -4.32
N ALA A 220 -7.03 -13.48 -4.40
CA ALA A 220 -7.96 -12.35 -4.48
C ALA A 220 -8.26 -11.91 -5.93
N VAL A 221 -7.54 -12.45 -6.91
CA VAL A 221 -7.83 -12.28 -8.34
C VAL A 221 -9.11 -13.04 -8.70
N ASP A 222 -9.90 -12.50 -9.63
CA ASP A 222 -11.13 -13.14 -10.10
C ASP A 222 -10.85 -14.59 -10.58
N PRO A 223 -11.54 -15.61 -10.04
CA PRO A 223 -11.26 -17.01 -10.36
C PRO A 223 -11.46 -17.35 -11.84
N LYS A 224 -12.37 -16.66 -12.54
CA LYS A 224 -12.60 -16.91 -13.98
C LYS A 224 -11.45 -16.34 -14.81
N ALA A 225 -10.96 -15.15 -14.48
CA ALA A 225 -9.78 -14.59 -15.10
C ALA A 225 -8.54 -15.46 -14.84
N MET A 226 -8.33 -15.90 -13.59
CA MET A 226 -7.24 -16.78 -13.20
C MET A 226 -7.28 -18.11 -13.95
N LYS A 227 -8.46 -18.77 -14.01
CA LYS A 227 -8.63 -20.02 -14.76
C LYS A 227 -8.34 -19.87 -16.24
N GLY A 228 -8.74 -18.75 -16.85
CA GLY A 228 -8.45 -18.45 -18.26
C GLY A 228 -6.95 -18.32 -18.52
N ALA A 229 -6.25 -17.56 -17.67
CA ALA A 229 -4.81 -17.37 -17.75
C ALA A 229 -4.04 -18.70 -17.57
N LEU A 230 -4.37 -19.48 -16.54
CA LEU A 230 -3.71 -20.76 -16.28
C LEU A 230 -4.00 -21.81 -17.34
N GLY A 231 -5.21 -21.81 -17.92
CA GLY A 231 -5.53 -22.68 -19.04
C GLY A 231 -4.69 -22.36 -20.28
N MET A 232 -4.57 -21.07 -20.62
CA MET A 232 -3.71 -20.63 -21.71
C MET A 232 -2.24 -21.02 -21.51
N LEU A 233 -1.71 -20.82 -20.30
CA LEU A 233 -0.32 -21.19 -19.99
C LEU A 233 -0.11 -22.71 -19.98
N ALA A 234 -1.08 -23.49 -19.49
CA ALA A 234 -1.02 -24.95 -19.53
C ALA A 234 -0.94 -25.48 -20.97
N ASP A 235 -1.78 -24.96 -21.87
CA ASP A 235 -1.78 -25.36 -23.29
C ASP A 235 -0.41 -25.07 -23.93
N LEU A 236 0.21 -23.93 -23.61
CA LEU A 236 1.52 -23.55 -24.15
C LEU A 236 2.68 -24.32 -23.53
N GLU A 237 2.59 -24.66 -22.25
CA GLU A 237 3.57 -25.53 -21.58
C GLU A 237 3.56 -26.93 -22.21
N GLU A 238 2.36 -27.49 -22.46
CA GLU A 238 2.21 -28.78 -23.14
C GLU A 238 2.85 -28.78 -24.54
N MET A 239 2.76 -27.65 -25.24
CA MET A 239 3.40 -27.46 -26.56
C MET A 239 4.88 -27.11 -26.48
N GLY A 240 5.46 -26.93 -25.29
CA GLY A 240 6.86 -26.51 -25.10
C GLY A 240 7.15 -25.10 -25.63
N LEU A 241 6.15 -24.21 -25.60
CA LEU A 241 6.23 -22.86 -26.15
C LEU A 241 6.46 -21.77 -25.10
N LEU A 242 6.39 -22.10 -23.81
CA LEU A 242 6.76 -21.17 -22.74
C LEU A 242 8.29 -21.08 -22.61
N ASP A 243 8.78 -19.87 -22.40
CA ASP A 243 10.17 -19.67 -22.02
C ASP A 243 10.40 -19.94 -20.51
N GLY A 244 11.65 -20.00 -20.08
CA GLY A 244 11.98 -20.35 -18.69
C GLY A 244 11.36 -19.40 -17.65
N THR A 245 11.28 -18.10 -17.97
CA THR A 245 10.66 -17.11 -17.08
C THR A 245 9.15 -17.24 -17.01
N ASP A 246 8.50 -17.56 -18.13
CA ASP A 246 7.06 -17.80 -18.21
C ASP A 246 6.67 -19.10 -17.47
N VAL A 247 7.49 -20.15 -17.58
CA VAL A 247 7.31 -21.41 -16.83
C VAL A 247 7.43 -21.18 -15.33
N ASP A 248 8.41 -20.38 -14.88
CA ASP A 248 8.60 -20.05 -13.46
C ASP A 248 7.36 -19.33 -12.90
N ALA A 249 6.86 -18.32 -13.62
CA ALA A 249 5.66 -17.58 -13.20
C ALA A 249 4.43 -18.49 -13.13
N TYR A 250 4.23 -19.35 -14.13
CA TYR A 250 3.13 -20.32 -14.16
C TYR A 250 3.18 -21.29 -12.98
N ASN A 251 4.34 -21.90 -12.72
CA ASN A 251 4.51 -22.88 -11.64
C ASN A 251 4.35 -22.23 -10.26
N GLN A 252 4.95 -21.05 -10.05
CA GLN A 252 4.80 -20.32 -8.80
C GLN A 252 3.33 -20.00 -8.49
N THR A 253 2.55 -19.58 -9.50
CA THR A 253 1.12 -19.32 -9.31
C THR A 253 0.35 -20.58 -8.91
N LYS A 254 0.67 -21.73 -9.50
CA LYS A 254 0.04 -23.01 -9.13
C LYS A 254 0.36 -23.42 -7.70
N GLU A 255 1.62 -23.26 -7.30
CA GLU A 255 2.04 -23.55 -5.92
C GLU A 255 1.29 -22.67 -4.91
N VAL A 256 1.21 -21.36 -5.15
CA VAL A 256 0.49 -20.43 -4.25
C VAL A 256 -0.99 -20.79 -4.13
N LEU A 257 -1.67 -21.08 -5.25
CA LEU A 257 -3.09 -21.47 -5.22
C LEU A 257 -3.30 -22.80 -4.48
N ALA A 258 -2.42 -23.78 -4.67
CA ALA A 258 -2.50 -25.05 -3.96
C ALA A 258 -2.28 -24.88 -2.44
N GLU A 259 -1.33 -24.01 -2.04
CA GLU A 259 -1.12 -23.66 -0.62
C GLU A 259 -2.38 -23.01 -0.02
N GLU A 260 -3.01 -22.07 -0.72
CA GLU A 260 -4.22 -21.39 -0.25
C GLU A 260 -5.42 -22.33 -0.14
N GLU A 261 -5.62 -23.23 -1.11
CA GLU A 261 -6.67 -24.27 -1.05
C GLU A 261 -6.46 -25.21 0.14
N SER A 262 -5.21 -25.62 0.39
CA SER A 262 -4.87 -26.48 1.53
C SER A 262 -5.10 -25.77 2.87
N ALA A 263 -4.80 -24.46 2.96
CA ALA A 263 -5.03 -23.66 4.16
C ALA A 263 -6.53 -23.46 4.44
N GLN A 264 -7.35 -23.32 3.40
CA GLN A 264 -8.81 -23.21 3.54
C GLN A 264 -9.47 -24.55 3.93
N ALA A 265 -8.92 -25.69 3.51
CA ALA A 265 -9.46 -27.01 3.84
C ALA A 265 -9.22 -27.44 5.31
N VAL A 266 -8.28 -26.78 6.01
CA VAL A 266 -7.93 -27.06 7.42
C VAL A 266 -8.60 -26.07 8.40
N SER A 267 -9.21 -24.99 7.89
CA SER A 267 -9.94 -23.98 8.68
C SER A 267 -11.42 -24.27 8.82
#